data_AF-A0A497B6J6-F1
#
_entry.id   AF-A0A497B6J6-F1
#
_cell.length_a   1.000
_cell.length_b   1.000
_cell.length_c   1.000
_cell.angle_alpha   90.00
_cell.angle_beta   90.00
_cell.angle_gamma   90.00
#
_symmetry.space_group_name_H-M   'P 1'
#
loop_
_entity.id
_entity.type
_entity.pdbx_description
1 polymer ?
#
loop_
_entity_poly.entity_id
_entity_poly.type
_entity_poly.pdbx_seq_one_letter_code
_entity_poly.pdbx_strand_id
1 'polypeptide(L)' 'MIEVTLVTNDGAGLPVRVPVVESTTLEKFLEVSFDGDPDEFTIRIRANGTTVEAHRDYVLQDGDRVSLAAKKVEGE' A
#
# COMPACT_ATOMS: atom_id res chain seq x y z
N MET A 1 4.99 10.69 -13.87
CA MET A 1 4.81 9.33 -13.30
C MET A 1 5.68 9.25 -12.06
N ILE A 2 5.17 8.62 -11.01
CA ILE A 2 5.85 8.42 -9.73
C ILE A 2 6.21 6.96 -9.55
N GLU A 3 7.22 6.66 -8.73
CA GLU A 3 7.57 5.29 -8.35
C GLU A 3 7.16 5.03 -6.90
N VAL A 4 6.34 4.01 -6.68
CA VAL A 4 5.96 3.57 -5.32
C VAL A 4 6.47 2.16 -5.07
N THR A 5 6.76 1.85 -3.81
CA THR A 5 7.17 0.51 -3.39
C THR A 5 6.01 -0.18 -2.68
N LEU A 6 5.49 -1.26 -3.26
CA LEU A 6 4.51 -2.13 -2.66
C LEU A 6 5.19 -3.26 -1.87
N VAL A 7 4.78 -3.46 -0.63
CA VAL A 7 5.20 -4.58 0.22
C VAL A 7 3.95 -5.35 0.64
N THR A 8 3.72 -6.49 -0.01
CA THR A 8 2.65 -7.43 0.33
C THR A 8 3.23 -8.62 1.07
N ASN A 9 2.43 -9.23 1.96
CA ASN A 9 2.82 -10.46 2.65
C ASN A 9 2.61 -11.71 1.77
N ASP A 10 2.05 -11.55 0.57
CA ASP A 10 1.64 -12.63 -0.33
C ASP A 10 2.82 -13.30 -1.09
N GLY A 11 4.00 -12.68 -1.08
CA GLY A 11 5.18 -13.17 -1.83
C GLY A 11 6.49 -13.08 -1.06
N ALA A 12 6.51 -13.59 0.18
CA ALA A 12 7.66 -13.55 1.10
C ALA A 12 8.06 -12.15 1.62
N GLY A 13 7.17 -11.14 1.50
CA GLY A 13 7.42 -9.79 2.01
C GLY A 13 8.40 -8.97 1.17
N LEU A 14 8.62 -9.35 -0.10
CA LEU A 14 9.57 -8.65 -0.96
C LEU A 14 8.99 -7.32 -1.47
N PRO A 15 9.76 -6.21 -1.38
CA PRO A 15 9.35 -4.93 -1.92
C PRO A 15 9.37 -4.94 -3.45
N VAL A 16 8.24 -4.59 -4.07
CA VAL A 16 8.09 -4.46 -5.53
C VAL A 16 7.92 -2.98 -5.87
N ARG A 17 8.66 -2.49 -6.86
CA ARG A 17 8.52 -1.12 -7.37
C ARG A 17 7.46 -1.10 -8.47
N VAL A 18 6.48 -0.23 -8.31
CA VAL A 18 5.35 -0.09 -9.22
C VAL A 18 5.34 1.34 -9.74
N PRO A 19 5.41 1.55 -11.07
CA PRO A 19 5.21 2.87 -11.65
C PRO A 19 3.73 3.25 -11.57
N VAL A 20 3.44 4.44 -11.05
CA VAL A 20 2.07 4.92 -10.83
C VAL A 20 1.90 6.30 -11.48
N VAL A 21 0.70 6.58 -11.98
CA VAL A 21 0.36 7.89 -12.53
C VAL A 21 0.29 8.90 -11.39
N GLU A 22 0.75 10.13 -11.64
CA GLU A 22 0.64 11.21 -10.65
C GLU A 22 -0.83 11.42 -10.26
N SER A 23 -1.06 11.83 -9.00
CA SER A 23 -2.41 11.99 -8.43
C SER A 23 -3.25 10.70 -8.33
N THR A 24 -2.64 9.52 -8.42
CA THR A 24 -3.34 8.26 -8.14
C THR A 24 -3.58 8.13 -6.64
N THR A 25 -4.80 7.77 -6.26
CA THR A 25 -5.17 7.47 -4.86
C THR A 25 -4.75 6.06 -4.48
N LEU A 26 -4.56 5.84 -3.19
CA LEU A 26 -4.24 4.53 -2.62
C LEU A 26 -5.28 3.49 -3.00
N GLU A 27 -6.57 3.84 -3.01
CA GLU A 27 -7.66 2.97 -3.44
C GLU A 27 -7.44 2.41 -4.86
N LYS A 28 -7.33 3.31 -5.85
CA LYS A 28 -7.12 2.92 -7.25
C LYS A 28 -5.83 2.14 -7.46
N PHE A 29 -4.80 2.47 -6.69
CA PHE A 29 -3.54 1.75 -6.74
C PHE A 29 -3.68 0.30 -6.27
N LEU A 30 -4.39 0.08 -5.17
CA LEU A 30 -4.64 -1.25 -4.61
C LEU A 30 -5.54 -2.07 -5.53
N GLU A 31 -6.58 -1.49 -6.12
CA GLU A 31 -7.45 -2.18 -7.09
C GLU A 31 -6.69 -2.78 -8.28
N VAL A 32 -5.57 -2.16 -8.68
CA VAL A 32 -4.77 -2.61 -9.84
C VAL A 32 -3.57 -3.46 -9.42
N SER A 33 -2.97 -3.16 -8.27
CA SER A 33 -1.66 -3.73 -7.87
C SER A 33 -1.76 -4.84 -6.84
N PHE A 34 -2.95 -5.07 -6.26
CA PHE A 34 -3.18 -6.05 -5.22
C PHE A 34 -4.39 -6.91 -5.56
N ASP A 35 -4.20 -8.22 -5.58
CA ASP A 35 -5.26 -9.20 -5.82
C ASP A 35 -5.77 -9.69 -4.44
N GLY A 36 -6.79 -9.03 -3.90
CA GLY A 36 -7.38 -9.34 -2.60
C GLY A 36 -8.20 -8.18 -2.03
N ASP A 37 -8.89 -8.43 -0.92
CA ASP A 37 -9.71 -7.42 -0.26
C ASP A 37 -8.84 -6.48 0.61
N PRO A 38 -8.60 -5.22 0.21
CA PRO A 38 -7.77 -4.29 0.98
C PRO A 38 -8.36 -3.98 2.36
N ASP A 39 -9.65 -4.22 2.55
CA ASP A 39 -10.35 -4.08 3.82
C ASP A 39 -9.91 -5.08 4.90
N GLU A 40 -9.36 -6.22 4.50
CA GLU A 40 -8.79 -7.21 5.42
C GLU A 40 -7.39 -6.82 5.91
N PHE A 41 -6.82 -5.73 5.39
CA PHE A 41 -5.47 -5.28 5.70
C PHE A 41 -5.47 -3.87 6.32
N THR A 42 -4.54 -3.65 7.23
CA THR A 42 -4.11 -2.31 7.65
C THR A 42 -3.04 -1.84 6.67
N ILE A 43 -3.33 -0.75 5.96
CA ILE A 43 -2.42 -0.18 4.97
C ILE A 43 -1.61 0.95 5.62
N ARG A 44 -0.29 0.87 5.49
CA ARG A 44 0.63 1.88 6.01
C ARG A 44 1.48 2.43 4.89
N ILE A 45 1.64 3.75 4.86
CA ILE A 45 2.51 4.44 3.93
C ILE A 45 3.70 4.98 4.71
N ARG A 46 4.90 4.67 4.23
CA ARG A 46 6.13 5.28 4.71
C ARG A 46 6.56 6.37 3.74
N ALA A 47 6.38 7.62 4.18
CA ALA A 47 6.78 8.83 3.46
C ALA A 47 7.84 9.57 4.30
N ASN A 48 8.95 10.00 3.69
CA ASN A 48 9.99 10.80 4.35
C ASN A 48 10.50 10.24 5.70
N GLY A 49 10.56 8.92 5.84
CA GLY A 49 11.03 8.26 7.07
C GLY A 49 9.97 8.06 8.16
N THR A 50 8.80 8.68 8.04
CA THR A 50 7.66 8.47 8.93
C THR A 50 6.71 7.45 8.33
N THR A 51 6.18 6.56 9.17
CA THR A 51 5.13 5.61 8.75
C THR A 51 3.80 6.07 9.33
N VAL A 52 2.81 6.27 8.47
CA VAL A 52 1.44 6.64 8.85
C VAL A 52 0.47 5.59 8.33
N GLU A 53 -0.60 5.36 9.07
CA GLU A 53 -1.74 4.62 8.53
C GLU A 53 -2.41 5.49 7.48
N ALA A 54 -2.57 4.96 6.28
CA ALA A 54 -3.07 5.71 5.15
C ALA A 54 -4.53 5.39 4.89
N HIS A 55 -5.32 6.43 4.66
CA HIS A 55 -6.70 6.30 4.23
C HIS A 55 -6.78 6.07 2.72
N ARG A 56 -7.90 5.54 2.23
CA ARG A 56 -8.13 5.21 0.81
C ARG A 56 -7.97 6.42 -0.14
N ASP A 57 -8.37 7.60 0.33
CA ASP A 57 -8.21 8.90 -0.35
C ASP A 57 -6.79 9.44 -0.36
N TYR A 58 -5.83 8.77 0.29
CA TYR A 58 -4.44 9.23 0.28
C TYR A 58 -3.91 9.24 -1.16
N VAL A 59 -3.41 10.38 -1.60
CA VAL A 59 -2.79 10.53 -2.92
C VAL A 59 -1.33 10.12 -2.83
N LEU A 60 -0.96 9.08 -3.58
CA LEU A 60 0.39 8.55 -3.60
C LEU A 60 1.40 9.61 -4.08
N GLN A 61 2.54 9.65 -3.41
CA GLN A 61 3.66 10.50 -3.72
C GLN A 61 4.86 9.68 -4.19
N ASP A 62 5.78 10.34 -4.89
CA ASP A 62 6.99 9.70 -5.37
C ASP A 62 7.86 9.19 -4.21
N GLY A 63 8.30 7.94 -4.32
CA GLY A 63 9.10 7.26 -3.31
C GLY A 63 8.28 6.69 -2.14
N ASP A 64 6.96 6.80 -2.14
CA ASP A 64 6.12 6.21 -1.10
C ASP A 64 6.28 4.70 -1.02
N ARG A 65 6.29 4.18 0.20
CA ARG A 65 6.30 2.75 0.45
C ARG A 65 5.00 2.30 1.10
N VAL A 66 4.18 1.62 0.32
CA VAL A 66 2.90 1.02 0.72
C VAL A 66 3.16 -0.35 1.31
N SER A 67 2.74 -0.57 2.55
CA SER A 67 2.87 -1.85 3.24
C SER A 67 1.50 -2.32 3.70
N LEU A 68 1.16 -3.56 3.34
CA LEU A 68 -0.08 -4.20 3.77
C LEU A 68 0.21 -5.18 4.91
N ALA A 69 -0.42 -4.95 6.05
CA ALA A 69 -0.39 -5.86 7.18
C ALA A 69 -1.78 -6.47 7.36
N ALA A 70 -1.91 -7.79 7.43
CA ALA A 70 -3.19 -8.42 7.70
C ALA A 70 -3.77 -7.86 9.01
N LYS A 71 -5.03 -7.43 8.98
CA LYS A 71 -5.76 -7.17 10.23
C LYS A 71 -5.80 -8.52 10.93
N LYS A 72 -5.20 -8.58 12.11
CA LYS A 72 -5.33 -9.77 12.96
C LYS A 72 -6.83 -9.91 13.24
N VAL A 73 -7.48 -10.87 12.58
CA VAL A 73 -8.71 -11.42 13.10
C VAL A 73 -8.30 -12.12 14.39
N GLU A 74 -8.53 -11.47 15.53
CA GLU A 74 -8.55 -12.20 16.80
C GLU A 74 -9.67 -13.23 16.65
N GLY A 75 -9.28 -14.50 16.50
CA GLY A 75 -10.24 -15.59 16.39
C GLY A 75 -11.16 -15.59 17.59
N GLU A 76 -12.46 -15.69 17.32
CA GLU A 76 -13.49 -16.05 18.30
C GLU A 76 -13.24 -17.44 18.90
#